data_AF-A0A1C6D014-F1
#
_entry.id   AF-A0A1C6D014-F1
#
_cell.length_a   1.000
_cell.length_b   1.000
_cell.length_c   1.000
_cell.angle_alpha   90.00
_cell.angle_beta   90.00
_cell.angle_gamma   90.00
#
_symmetry.space_group_name_H-M   'P 1'
#
loop_
_entity.id
_entity.type
_entity.pdbx_description
1 polymer ?
#
loop_
_entity_poly.entity_id
_entity_poly.type
_entity_poly.pdbx_seq_one_letter_code
_entity_poly.pdbx_strand_id
1 'polypeptide(L)' 'MNKSKPNMIYTPKLKIPLGEIILKQNGSHVLKIKKPNKSEYEEITIDSLMSLIYSSKNEDNTYRDSDF' A
#
# COMPACT_ATOMS: atom_id res chain seq x y z
N MET A 1 -14.23 -19.04 -19.08
CA MET A 1 -13.89 -18.93 -17.65
C MET A 1 -12.93 -17.76 -17.46
N ASN A 2 -13.35 -16.67 -16.80
CA ASN A 2 -12.45 -15.56 -16.49
C ASN A 2 -11.45 -16.02 -15.43
N LYS A 3 -10.16 -16.10 -15.81
CA LYS A 3 -9.06 -16.35 -14.87
C LYS A 3 -9.10 -15.26 -13.80
N SER A 4 -9.39 -15.64 -12.56
CA SER A 4 -9.22 -14.77 -11.39
C SER A 4 -7.79 -14.25 -11.39
N LYS A 5 -7.60 -12.93 -11.49
CA LYS A 5 -6.25 -12.35 -11.36
C LYS A 5 -5.82 -12.52 -9.90
N PRO A 6 -4.60 -12.99 -9.63
CA PRO A 6 -4.15 -13.35 -8.28
C PRO A 6 -4.17 -12.19 -7.27
N ASN A 7 -4.16 -10.94 -7.74
CA ASN A 7 -4.08 -9.75 -6.90
C ASN A 7 -5.41 -8.97 -6.79
N MET A 8 -6.55 -9.59 -7.07
CA MET A 8 -7.84 -8.88 -6.98
C MET A 8 -8.41 -8.91 -5.57
N ILE A 9 -8.80 -7.74 -5.04
CA ILE A 9 -9.80 -7.68 -3.99
C ILE A 9 -11.17 -7.80 -4.64
N TYR A 10 -11.89 -8.83 -4.23
CA TYR A 10 -13.32 -8.96 -4.45
C TYR A 10 -14.03 -8.33 -3.25
N THR A 11 -14.46 -7.08 -3.39
CA THR A 11 -15.49 -6.53 -2.50
C THR A 11 -16.85 -6.79 -3.16
N PRO A 12 -17.96 -6.87 -2.39
CA PRO A 12 -19.30 -7.03 -2.98
C PRO A 12 -19.64 -5.99 -4.05
N LYS A 13 -18.97 -4.83 -4.01
CA LYS A 13 -19.18 -3.73 -4.95
C LYS A 13 -18.16 -3.68 -6.08
N LEU A 14 -16.93 -4.16 -5.89
CA LEU A 14 -15.83 -3.88 -6.81
C LEU A 14 -14.87 -5.06 -6.95
N LYS A 15 -14.42 -5.28 -8.19
CA LYS A 15 -13.41 -6.26 -8.59
C LYS A 15 -12.11 -5.52 -8.90
N ILE A 16 -11.36 -5.14 -7.87
CA ILE A 16 -10.24 -4.21 -8.04
C ILE A 16 -8.90 -4.94 -7.95
N PRO A 17 -8.02 -4.80 -8.94
CA PRO A 17 -6.63 -5.24 -8.82
C PRO A 17 -5.88 -4.37 -7.80
N LEU A 18 -5.25 -5.02 -6.82
CA LEU A 18 -4.32 -4.41 -5.89
C LEU A 18 -2.97 -4.17 -6.55
N GLY A 19 -2.28 -3.13 -6.09
CA GLY A 19 -0.94 -2.81 -6.57
C GLY A 19 -0.91 -2.11 -7.94
N GLU A 20 -2.07 -1.78 -8.52
CA GLU A 20 -2.14 -0.93 -9.71
C GLU A 20 -2.09 0.55 -9.29
N ILE A 21 -1.23 1.31 -9.98
CA ILE A 21 -1.11 2.77 -9.81
C ILE A 21 -2.26 3.45 -10.55
N ILE A 22 -2.90 4.42 -9.90
CA ILE A 22 -4.01 5.20 -10.43
C ILE A 22 -3.65 6.68 -10.43
N LEU A 23 -3.82 7.33 -11.58
CA LEU A 23 -3.73 8.78 -11.70
C LEU A 23 -5.06 9.43 -11.30
N LYS A 24 -5.03 10.30 -10.30
CA LYS A 24 -6.18 11.08 -9.85
C LYS A 24 -6.33 12.36 -10.69
N GLN A 25 -7.53 12.93 -10.68
CA GLN A 25 -7.84 14.16 -11.44
C GLN A 25 -6.99 15.36 -11.05
N ASN A 26 -6.51 15.40 -9.80
CA ASN A 26 -5.58 16.41 -9.29
C ASN A 26 -4.11 16.15 -9.67
N GLY A 27 -3.83 15.14 -10.50
CA GLY A 27 -2.49 14.78 -10.95
C GLY A 27 -1.69 13.86 -10.01
N SER A 28 -2.24 13.47 -8.85
CA SER A 28 -1.53 12.60 -7.92
C SER A 28 -1.59 11.12 -8.34
N HIS A 29 -0.52 10.39 -8.07
CA HIS A 29 -0.47 8.93 -8.25
C HIS A 29 -0.76 8.24 -6.92
N VAL A 30 -1.72 7.31 -6.93
CA VAL A 30 -2.08 6.53 -5.75
C VAL A 30 -2.00 5.03 -6.02
N LEU A 31 -1.67 4.27 -4.99
CA LEU A 31 -1.69 2.81 -4.98
C LEU A 31 -2.87 2.34 -4.13
N LYS A 32 -3.62 1.36 -4.64
CA LYS A 32 -4.63 0.68 -3.81
C LYS A 32 -3.98 -0.45 -3.02
N ILE A 33 -4.14 -0.39 -1.71
CA ILE A 33 -3.63 -1.39 -0.76
C ILE A 33 -4.80 -2.04 -0.01
N LYS A 34 -4.65 -3.31 0.33
CA LYS A 34 -5.66 -4.04 1.10
C LYS A 34 -5.61 -3.60 2.55
N LYS A 35 -6.75 -3.24 3.13
CA LYS A 35 -6.82 -3.05 4.57
C LYS A 35 -6.64 -4.39 5.29
N PRO A 36 -5.77 -4.46 6.32
CA PRO A 36 -5.65 -5.65 7.14
C PRO A 36 -7.02 -6.07 7.69
N ASN A 37 -7.34 -7.36 7.59
CA ASN A 37 -8.55 -7.96 8.15
C ASN A 37 -9.89 -7.40 7.63
N LYS A 38 -9.91 -6.64 6.53
CA LYS A 38 -11.13 -6.13 5.89
C LYS A 38 -11.18 -6.53 4.42
N SER A 39 -12.38 -6.77 3.91
CA SER A 39 -12.66 -6.91 2.47
C SER A 39 -12.81 -5.53 1.84
N GLU A 40 -11.85 -4.65 2.13
CA GLU A 40 -11.82 -3.25 1.71
C GLU A 40 -10.40 -2.89 1.26
N TYR A 41 -10.29 -1.82 0.49
CA TYR A 41 -9.02 -1.22 0.13
C TYR A 41 -8.95 0.21 0.66
N GLU A 42 -7.74 0.71 0.77
CA GLU A 42 -7.47 2.14 0.88
C GLU A 42 -6.51 2.59 -0.21
N GLU A 43 -6.44 3.89 -0.39
CA GLU A 43 -5.53 4.52 -1.35
C GLU A 43 -4.42 5.20 -0.56
N ILE A 44 -3.18 4.93 -0.94
CA ILE A 44 -1.99 5.62 -0.44
C ILE A 44 -1.32 6.34 -1.60
N THR A 45 -0.91 7.60 -1.42
CA THR A 45 -0.12 8.29 -2.45
C THR A 45 1.26 7.65 -2.54
N ILE A 46 1.87 7.70 -3.73
CA ILE A 46 3.24 7.20 -3.90
C ILE A 46 4.21 7.95 -2.97
N ASP A 47 4.04 9.27 -2.80
CA ASP A 47 4.88 10.09 -1.93
C ASP A 47 4.79 9.64 -0.47
N SER A 48 3.58 9.39 0.04
CA SER A 48 3.38 8.88 1.40
C SER A 48 3.95 7.48 1.57
N LEU A 49 3.78 6.60 0.56
CA LEU A 49 4.35 5.26 0.58
C LEU A 49 5.88 5.29 0.66
N MET A 50 6.52 6.10 -0.19
CA MET A 50 7.98 6.28 -0.17
C MET A 50 8.44 6.84 1.18
N SER A 51 7.73 7.83 1.73
CA SER A 51 8.05 8.40 3.05
C SER A 51 8.04 7.33 4.14
N LEU A 52 7.02 6.47 4.18
CA LEU A 52 6.94 5.36 5.14
C LEU A 52 8.10 4.37 4.98
N ILE A 53 8.48 4.04 3.74
CA ILE A 53 9.63 3.15 3.46
C ILE A 53 10.93 3.77 3.96
N TYR A 54 11.14 5.06 3.72
CA TYR A 54 12.32 5.78 4.22
C TYR A 54 12.34 5.84 5.75
N SER A 55 11.21 6.15 6.40
CA SER A 55 11.11 6.19 7.86
C SER A 55 11.36 4.82 8.49
N SER A 56 10.77 3.76 7.94
CA SER A 56 10.94 2.39 8.44
C SER A 56 12.39 1.93 8.44
N LYS A 57 13.22 2.39 7.49
CA LYS A 57 14.66 2.04 7.44
C LYS A 57 15.50 2.75 8.51
N ASN A 58 15.01 3.84 9.08
CA ASN A 58 15.75 4.63 10.07
C ASN A 58 15.43 4.21 11.51
N GLU A 59 14.37 3.43 11.74
CA GLU A 59 14.00 2.91 13.06
C GLU A 59 14.83 1.68 13.48
N ASP A 60 15.43 0.96 12.53
CA ASP A 60 16.30 -0.19 12.81
C ASP A 60 17.72 0.21 13.32
N ASN A 61 18.01 1.51 13.47
CA ASN A 61 19.34 2.04 13.80
C ASN A 61 19.43 2.74 15.17
N THR A 62 18.41 2.66 16.03
CA THR A 62 18.40 3.39 17.33
C THR A 62 18.46 2.50 18.58
N TYR A 63 18.79 1.21 18.44
CA TYR A 63 19.08 0.34 19.58
C TYR A 63 20.35 -0.48 19.37
N ARG A 64 21.47 0.07 19.84
CA ARG A 64 22.70 -0.62 20.33
C ARG A 64 23.84 0.38 20.28
N ASP A 65 24.02 1.19 21.32
CA ASP A 65 25.31 1.81 21.68
C ASP A 65 25.20 2.49 23.07
N SER A 66 24.69 1.77 24.06
CA SER A 66 24.71 2.27 25.45
C SER A 66 24.78 1.13 26.48
N ASP A 67 25.65 0.14 26.23
CA ASP A 67 26.03 -0.85 27.23
C ASP A 67 27.47 -1.35 26.96
N PHE A 68 28.47 -0.46 27.08
CA PHE A 68 29.87 -0.80 27.39
C PHE A 68 30.58 0.38 28.04
#